data_AF-A0AAX4L2L2-F1
#
_entry.id   AF-A0AAX4L2L2-F1
#
_cell.length_a   1.000
_cell.length_b   1.000
_cell.length_c   1.000
_cell.angle_alpha   90.00
_cell.angle_beta   90.00
_cell.angle_gamma   90.00
#
_symmetry.space_group_name_H-M   'P 1'
#
loop_
_entity.id
_entity.type
_entity.pdbx_description
1 polymer ?
#
loop_
_entity_poly.entity_id
_entity_poly.type
_entity_poly.pdbx_seq_one_letter_code
_entity_poly.pdbx_strand_id
1 'polypeptide(L)'
;MPQKLVNELHKQDYFVDFAKSEGVPLYDDFHVDLLQAKTSYWERFGVNGAWVYLKGASALDAAYILDVPPQSSTKPQRYLLDEVVVILDGEGYTEIWYNDDANVKVEWRKWTLFKIPHNALFKHVNVSKDKEAKILSVTQLPLIINAARDNDLIFNSSHISKEFLELIKNNEYLKSSGIMETPKGVLWKGFVLHNIASLELPHSKYFGSRGTGTRGVNLDLGPGLMAHISEMPAFTYKKAHVHGPSATILILKGEGYSLMWYGSTKWSEAWEKVKIDWKPGFLFIPPDKWFHQHFNVSAEPARYLAIHSPIGHIGEQNFIQIEYYEEDPEIRKMYEYEMSKRGLKSQMKPELYQKM
;
A
#
# COMPACT_ATOMS: atom_id res chain seq x y z
N MET A 1 -10.52 -2.94 26.20
CA MET A 1 -10.74 -1.58 26.75
C MET A 1 -11.68 -0.84 25.82
N PRO A 2 -12.63 -0.03 26.31
CA PRO A 2 -13.51 0.75 25.45
C PRO A 2 -12.69 1.73 24.59
N GLN A 3 -13.05 1.89 23.30
CA GLN A 3 -12.40 2.77 22.31
C GLN A 3 -12.08 4.18 22.83
N LYS A 4 -12.90 4.69 23.77
CA LYS A 4 -12.68 5.97 24.47
C LYS A 4 -11.34 6.06 25.19
N LEU A 5 -10.86 4.99 25.82
CA LEU A 5 -9.60 5.00 26.57
C LEU A 5 -8.37 4.94 25.64
N VAL A 6 -8.49 4.28 24.49
CA VAL A 6 -7.44 4.28 23.45
C VAL A 6 -7.32 5.66 22.84
N ASN A 7 -8.45 6.30 22.50
CA ASN A 7 -8.48 7.67 21.96
C ASN A 7 -7.93 8.72 22.95
N GLU A 8 -8.04 8.53 24.26
CA GLU A 8 -7.51 9.46 25.26
C GLU A 8 -6.00 9.33 25.53
N LEU A 9 -5.38 8.20 25.17
CA LEU A 9 -3.92 8.00 25.25
C LEU A 9 -3.16 8.57 24.03
N HIS A 10 -3.87 8.89 22.94
CA HIS A 10 -3.33 9.55 21.73
C HIS A 10 -3.37 11.09 21.80
N LYS A 11 -3.09 11.68 22.97
CA LYS A 11 -3.15 13.15 23.13
C LYS A 11 -2.05 13.94 22.43
N GLN A 12 -1.01 13.30 21.88
CA GLN A 12 0.00 13.94 21.03
C GLN A 12 0.51 12.94 19.99
N ASP A 13 -0.15 12.89 18.83
CA ASP A 13 0.43 12.31 17.61
C ASP A 13 1.09 13.47 16.84
N TYR A 14 2.40 13.59 16.96
CA TYR A 14 3.19 14.67 16.37
C TYR A 14 3.06 14.68 14.84
N PHE A 15 2.83 13.51 14.23
CA PHE A 15 2.56 13.43 12.79
C PHE A 15 1.24 14.12 12.43
N VAL A 16 0.18 13.96 13.22
CA VAL A 16 -1.12 14.59 12.95
C VAL A 16 -1.00 16.11 13.05
N ASP A 17 -0.30 16.61 14.05
CA ASP A 17 -0.05 18.05 14.21
C ASP A 17 0.78 18.60 13.04
N PHE A 18 1.84 17.89 12.65
CA PHE A 18 2.64 18.20 11.47
C PHE A 18 1.78 18.21 10.19
N ALA A 19 1.02 17.15 9.92
CA ALA A 19 0.19 17.02 8.72
C ALA A 19 -0.86 18.14 8.63
N LYS A 20 -1.47 18.54 9.75
CA LYS A 20 -2.39 19.69 9.81
C LYS A 20 -1.69 21.01 9.55
N SER A 21 -0.46 21.20 10.04
CA SER A 21 0.32 22.42 9.83
C SER A 21 0.68 22.69 8.37
N GLU A 22 0.70 21.64 7.54
CA GLU A 22 0.95 21.74 6.10
C GLU A 22 -0.22 22.37 5.33
N GLY A 23 -1.40 22.50 5.94
CA GLY A 23 -2.54 23.23 5.37
C GLY A 23 -3.23 22.52 4.19
N VAL A 24 -2.99 21.23 4.00
CA VAL A 24 -3.61 20.40 2.96
C VAL A 24 -4.66 19.43 3.53
N PRO A 25 -5.58 18.88 2.72
CA PRO A 25 -6.51 17.85 3.17
C PRO A 25 -5.80 16.66 3.82
N LEU A 26 -6.41 16.14 4.87
CA LEU A 26 -5.98 14.92 5.57
C LEU A 26 -7.13 13.91 5.52
N TYR A 27 -6.92 12.80 4.79
CA TYR A 27 -7.87 11.69 4.74
C TYR A 27 -7.57 10.71 5.86
N ASP A 28 -8.50 10.54 6.79
CA ASP A 28 -8.33 9.77 8.01
C ASP A 28 -9.47 8.78 8.27
N ASP A 29 -10.14 8.29 7.22
CA ASP A 29 -11.17 7.24 7.33
C ASP A 29 -10.58 5.83 7.12
N PHE A 30 -11.41 4.79 7.08
CA PHE A 30 -10.95 3.41 6.82
C PHE A 30 -10.44 3.18 5.39
N HIS A 31 -10.83 4.02 4.45
CA HIS A 31 -10.44 3.95 3.05
C HIS A 31 -10.54 5.30 2.35
N VAL A 32 -9.96 5.40 1.16
CA VAL A 32 -10.09 6.55 0.27
C VAL A 32 -10.01 6.11 -1.19
N ASP A 33 -10.88 6.67 -2.05
CA ASP A 33 -10.71 6.59 -3.51
C ASP A 33 -9.69 7.66 -3.93
N LEU A 34 -8.43 7.26 -4.12
CA LEU A 34 -7.34 8.20 -4.40
C LEU A 34 -7.55 8.94 -5.72
N LEU A 35 -8.26 8.35 -6.68
CA LEU A 35 -8.54 8.98 -7.98
C LEU A 35 -9.60 10.07 -7.88
N GLN A 36 -10.41 10.07 -6.81
CA GLN A 36 -11.45 11.06 -6.55
C GLN A 36 -11.14 11.97 -5.35
N ALA A 37 -10.07 11.67 -4.62
CA ALA A 37 -9.61 12.48 -3.49
C ALA A 37 -9.30 13.92 -3.96
N LYS A 38 -9.96 14.88 -3.30
CA LYS A 38 -9.66 16.30 -3.43
C LYS A 38 -8.30 16.61 -2.85
N THR A 39 -7.58 17.48 -3.54
CA THR A 39 -6.27 18.01 -3.17
C THR A 39 -6.33 19.53 -3.09
N SER A 40 -5.36 20.15 -2.43
CA SER A 40 -5.16 21.60 -2.43
C SER A 40 -3.70 21.94 -2.62
N TYR A 41 -3.41 23.19 -2.99
CA TYR A 41 -2.03 23.64 -3.17
C TYR A 41 -1.21 23.37 -1.91
N TRP A 42 -0.06 22.72 -2.11
CA TRP A 42 0.84 22.31 -1.06
C TRP A 42 2.18 23.01 -1.22
N GLU A 43 2.45 23.99 -0.36
CA GLU A 43 3.65 24.82 -0.45
C GLU A 43 4.95 24.00 -0.50
N ARG A 44 5.02 22.92 0.29
CA ARG A 44 6.14 21.97 0.32
C ARG A 44 6.52 21.47 -1.06
N PHE A 45 5.55 20.96 -1.81
CA PHE A 45 5.77 20.34 -3.12
C PHE A 45 5.57 21.31 -4.29
N GLY A 46 4.99 22.48 -4.06
CA GLY A 46 4.67 23.46 -5.11
C GLY A 46 3.58 23.02 -6.10
N VAL A 47 2.82 21.98 -5.76
CA VAL A 47 1.70 21.42 -6.54
C VAL A 47 0.54 21.09 -5.60
N ASN A 48 -0.59 20.63 -6.15
CA ASN A 48 -1.69 20.19 -5.30
C ASN A 48 -1.39 18.82 -4.67
N GLY A 49 -1.81 18.61 -3.43
CA GLY A 49 -1.75 17.31 -2.79
C GLY A 49 -2.62 17.17 -1.56
N ALA A 50 -2.52 16.01 -0.91
CA ALA A 50 -3.21 15.68 0.33
C ALA A 50 -2.47 14.59 1.10
N TRP A 51 -2.58 14.62 2.43
CA TRP A 51 -2.18 13.53 3.30
C TRP A 51 -3.25 12.44 3.36
N VAL A 52 -2.83 11.20 3.51
CA VAL A 52 -3.67 10.01 3.69
C VAL A 52 -3.14 9.22 4.88
N TYR A 53 -3.83 9.29 6.01
CA TYR A 53 -3.48 8.64 7.28
C TYR A 53 -4.68 7.89 7.84
N LEU A 54 -4.93 6.71 7.26
CA LEU A 54 -6.16 5.97 7.43
C LEU A 54 -6.30 5.33 8.83
N LYS A 55 -7.55 5.09 9.26
CA LYS A 55 -7.87 4.37 10.50
C LYS A 55 -7.31 2.96 10.43
N GLY A 56 -6.20 2.72 11.14
CA GLY A 56 -5.49 1.44 11.17
C GLY A 56 -3.97 1.58 10.97
N ALA A 57 -3.52 2.71 10.44
CA ALA A 57 -2.10 3.02 10.25
C ALA A 57 -1.26 2.97 11.54
N SER A 58 -1.87 3.23 12.70
CA SER A 58 -1.27 3.06 14.03
C SER A 58 0.10 3.76 14.20
N ALA A 59 0.23 4.94 13.58
CA ALA A 59 1.45 5.73 13.54
C ALA A 59 2.68 5.01 12.94
N LEU A 60 2.48 3.96 12.14
CA LEU A 60 3.58 3.20 11.51
C LEU A 60 3.87 3.63 10.08
N ASP A 61 2.82 3.94 9.31
CA ASP A 61 2.90 4.42 7.94
C ASP A 61 1.86 5.50 7.67
N ALA A 62 2.13 6.34 6.68
CA ALA A 62 1.15 7.22 6.08
C ALA A 62 1.46 7.34 4.61
N ALA A 63 0.47 7.78 3.84
CA ALA A 63 0.65 8.10 2.45
C ALA A 63 0.35 9.57 2.19
N TYR A 64 0.78 10.05 1.04
CA TYR A 64 0.30 11.30 0.47
C TYR A 64 0.07 11.12 -1.03
N ILE A 65 -0.81 11.95 -1.57
CA ILE A 65 -1.04 12.05 -3.01
C ILE A 65 -0.63 13.41 -3.53
N LEU A 66 -0.11 13.45 -4.74
CA LEU A 66 0.22 14.65 -5.49
C LEU A 66 -0.47 14.65 -6.84
N ASP A 67 -0.95 15.82 -7.21
CA ASP A 67 -1.55 16.16 -8.49
C ASP A 67 -0.58 17.11 -9.20
N VAL A 68 0.22 16.56 -10.12
CA VAL A 68 1.28 17.28 -10.82
C VAL A 68 0.74 17.77 -12.16
N PRO A 69 0.60 19.09 -12.38
CA PRO A 69 0.04 19.63 -13.61
C PRO A 69 0.83 19.21 -14.86
N PRO A 70 0.21 19.25 -16.05
CA PRO A 70 0.91 18.99 -17.32
C PRO A 70 2.16 19.87 -17.46
N GLN A 71 3.25 19.29 -17.98
CA GLN A 71 4.52 19.99 -18.24
C GLN A 71 5.09 20.74 -17.02
N SER A 72 4.83 20.24 -15.81
CA SER A 72 5.26 20.84 -14.55
C SER A 72 6.05 19.84 -13.70
N SER A 73 6.66 20.34 -12.63
CA SER A 73 7.41 19.53 -11.67
C SER A 73 7.12 19.94 -10.24
N THR A 74 7.28 19.00 -9.32
CA THR A 74 7.31 19.31 -7.89
C THR A 74 8.58 20.11 -7.53
N LYS A 75 8.55 20.82 -6.41
CA LYS A 75 9.77 21.30 -5.74
C LYS A 75 10.60 20.08 -5.27
N PRO A 76 11.94 20.16 -5.31
CA PRO A 76 12.79 19.12 -4.76
C PRO A 76 12.49 18.83 -3.28
N GLN A 77 12.38 17.56 -2.92
CA GLN A 77 12.22 17.09 -1.55
C GLN A 77 13.37 16.19 -1.14
N ARG A 78 13.56 16.03 0.17
CA ARG A 78 14.47 15.08 0.78
C ARG A 78 13.90 14.64 2.12
N TYR A 79 13.97 13.35 2.38
CA TYR A 79 13.50 12.77 3.64
C TYR A 79 14.48 11.73 4.17
N LEU A 80 14.82 11.81 5.46
CA LEU A 80 15.57 10.79 6.18
C LEU A 80 14.67 9.59 6.57
N LEU A 81 13.99 8.98 5.59
CA LEU A 81 13.09 7.83 5.74
C LEU A 81 12.98 7.02 4.43
N ASP A 82 12.32 5.87 4.50
CA ASP A 82 11.96 5.09 3.31
C ASP A 82 10.61 5.53 2.73
N GLU A 83 10.58 5.67 1.41
CA GLU A 83 9.40 6.06 0.64
C GLU A 83 9.24 5.16 -0.59
N VAL A 84 8.04 4.63 -0.78
CA VAL A 84 7.63 3.86 -1.96
C VAL A 84 6.60 4.66 -2.74
N VAL A 85 6.91 4.96 -3.98
CA VAL A 85 6.08 5.74 -4.90
C VAL A 85 5.36 4.81 -5.86
N VAL A 86 4.09 5.09 -6.12
CA VAL A 86 3.26 4.43 -7.12
C VAL A 86 2.58 5.49 -7.98
N ILE A 87 2.75 5.40 -9.30
CA ILE A 87 2.04 6.29 -10.23
C ILE A 87 0.62 5.75 -10.42
N LEU A 88 -0.39 6.52 -10.01
CA LEU A 88 -1.79 6.16 -10.18
C LEU A 88 -2.30 6.51 -11.57
N ASP A 89 -1.81 7.61 -12.14
CA ASP A 89 -2.09 8.03 -13.51
C ASP A 89 -1.04 9.02 -14.06
N GLY A 90 -0.98 9.16 -15.38
CA GLY A 90 -0.05 10.05 -16.08
C GLY A 90 1.28 9.38 -16.48
N GLU A 91 2.16 10.18 -17.07
CA GLU A 91 3.50 9.79 -17.51
C GLU A 91 4.53 10.91 -17.28
N GLY A 92 5.78 10.52 -17.05
CA GLY A 92 6.80 11.43 -16.58
C GLY A 92 8.06 10.73 -16.13
N TYR A 93 8.82 11.42 -15.29
CA TYR A 93 10.00 10.85 -14.65
C TYR A 93 10.26 11.48 -13.28
N THR A 94 11.00 10.77 -12.45
CA THR A 94 11.53 11.29 -11.18
C THR A 94 13.03 11.43 -11.31
N GLU A 95 13.55 12.62 -11.03
CA GLU A 95 14.99 12.83 -10.83
C GLU A 95 15.31 12.52 -9.38
N ILE A 96 16.37 11.75 -9.14
CA ILE A 96 16.85 11.35 -7.81
C ILE A 96 18.36 11.61 -7.76
N TRP A 97 18.87 12.31 -6.75
CA TRP A 97 20.28 12.63 -6.66
C TRP A 97 20.79 12.84 -5.23
N TYR A 98 22.07 12.58 -5.01
CA TYR A 98 22.80 13.03 -3.82
C TYR A 98 23.76 14.17 -4.13
N ASN A 99 24.37 14.14 -5.31
CA ASN A 99 25.29 15.14 -5.86
C ASN A 99 25.35 14.98 -7.39
N ASP A 100 26.13 15.81 -8.06
CA ASP A 100 26.21 15.85 -9.52
C ASP A 100 26.65 14.51 -10.13
N ASP A 101 27.54 13.76 -9.45
CA ASP A 101 28.08 12.48 -9.92
C ASP A 101 27.21 11.28 -9.54
N ALA A 102 26.17 11.48 -8.74
CA ALA A 102 25.27 10.43 -8.27
C ALA A 102 23.82 10.90 -8.43
N ASN A 103 23.37 10.88 -9.68
CA ASN A 103 22.00 11.16 -10.08
C ASN A 103 21.45 10.02 -10.95
N VAL A 104 20.14 9.81 -10.90
CA VAL A 104 19.42 8.85 -11.72
C VAL A 104 18.04 9.37 -12.07
N LYS A 105 17.54 8.98 -13.25
CA LYS A 105 16.18 9.27 -13.70
C LYS A 105 15.36 7.98 -13.73
N VAL A 106 14.25 7.97 -13.01
CA VAL A 106 13.26 6.89 -13.08
C VAL A 106 12.12 7.35 -13.97
N GLU A 107 12.05 6.83 -15.20
CA GLU A 107 10.92 7.05 -16.08
C GLU A 107 9.69 6.31 -15.55
N TRP A 108 8.52 6.90 -15.66
CA TRP A 108 7.32 6.29 -15.15
C TRP A 108 6.07 6.62 -15.97
N ARG A 109 5.14 5.67 -15.90
CA ARG A 109 3.75 5.79 -16.34
C ARG A 109 2.85 5.15 -15.30
N LYS A 110 1.54 5.25 -15.47
CA LYS A 110 0.54 4.55 -14.65
C LYS A 110 0.98 3.12 -14.27
N TRP A 111 0.87 2.82 -12.98
CA TRP A 111 1.29 1.58 -12.32
C TRP A 111 2.79 1.29 -12.37
N THR A 112 3.62 2.33 -12.46
CA THR A 112 5.04 2.21 -12.09
C THR A 112 5.17 2.35 -10.58
N LEU A 113 5.85 1.40 -9.96
CA LEU A 113 6.26 1.42 -8.56
C LEU A 113 7.77 1.66 -8.50
N PHE A 114 8.22 2.53 -7.62
CA PHE A 114 9.63 2.67 -7.34
C PHE A 114 9.88 3.14 -5.92
N LYS A 115 11.08 2.86 -5.42
CA LYS A 115 11.54 3.39 -4.14
C LYS A 115 12.20 4.76 -4.33
N ILE A 116 12.18 5.61 -3.31
CA ILE A 116 13.13 6.72 -3.19
C ILE A 116 14.26 6.29 -2.23
N PRO A 117 15.54 6.41 -2.63
CA PRO A 117 16.66 6.15 -1.73
C PRO A 117 16.61 7.04 -0.49
N HIS A 118 16.91 6.45 0.66
CA HIS A 118 16.90 7.15 1.95
C HIS A 118 17.77 8.42 1.91
N ASN A 119 17.17 9.58 2.18
CA ASN A 119 17.79 10.89 2.16
C ASN A 119 18.36 11.39 0.82
N ALA A 120 17.99 10.78 -0.31
CA ALA A 120 18.24 11.39 -1.61
C ALA A 120 17.34 12.61 -1.83
N LEU A 121 17.84 13.62 -2.55
CA LEU A 121 16.97 14.62 -3.15
C LEU A 121 16.19 13.98 -4.29
N PHE A 122 14.94 14.39 -4.45
CA PHE A 122 14.14 13.99 -5.59
C PHE A 122 13.15 15.07 -6.02
N LYS A 123 12.72 15.02 -7.28
CA LYS A 123 11.55 15.76 -7.76
C LYS A 123 10.83 14.95 -8.84
N HIS A 124 9.50 15.06 -8.89
CA HIS A 124 8.68 14.45 -9.92
C HIS A 124 8.43 15.45 -11.04
N VAL A 125 8.50 14.98 -12.30
CA VAL A 125 8.24 15.78 -13.50
C VAL A 125 7.16 15.09 -14.31
N ASN A 126 6.05 15.79 -14.56
CA ASN A 126 5.01 15.34 -15.47
C ASN A 126 5.32 15.85 -16.88
N VAL A 127 5.54 14.93 -17.82
CA VAL A 127 5.85 15.28 -19.22
C VAL A 127 4.62 15.31 -20.12
N SER A 128 3.47 14.87 -19.60
CA SER A 128 2.20 14.88 -20.33
C SER A 128 1.87 16.30 -20.78
N LYS A 129 1.37 16.44 -22.01
CA LYS A 129 1.08 17.75 -22.60
C LYS A 129 -0.15 18.43 -22.00
N ASP A 130 -1.17 17.63 -21.70
CA ASP A 130 -2.53 18.07 -21.37
C ASP A 130 -3.14 17.29 -20.20
N LYS A 131 -2.42 16.30 -19.65
CA LYS A 131 -2.91 15.43 -18.58
C LYS A 131 -2.15 15.64 -17.27
N GLU A 132 -2.88 15.77 -16.18
CA GLU A 132 -2.31 15.75 -14.83
C GLU A 132 -1.80 14.35 -14.48
N ALA A 133 -0.66 14.28 -13.78
CA ALA A 133 -0.16 13.04 -13.22
C ALA A 133 -0.57 12.93 -11.75
N LYS A 134 -1.08 11.77 -11.35
CA LYS A 134 -1.48 11.49 -9.97
C LYS A 134 -0.53 10.48 -9.37
N ILE A 135 0.15 10.88 -8.31
CA ILE A 135 1.23 10.14 -7.67
C ILE A 135 0.80 9.79 -6.25
N LEU A 136 0.99 8.54 -5.84
CA LEU A 136 0.87 8.08 -4.46
C LEU A 136 2.28 7.83 -3.91
N SER A 137 2.55 8.32 -2.71
CA SER A 137 3.75 7.99 -1.96
C SER A 137 3.38 7.42 -0.61
N VAL A 138 3.89 6.24 -0.27
CA VAL A 138 3.75 5.61 1.04
C VAL A 138 5.06 5.74 1.79
N THR A 139 5.01 6.21 3.03
CA THR A 139 6.18 6.58 3.83
C THR A 139 6.07 6.05 5.26
N GLN A 140 7.20 5.92 5.93
CA GLN A 140 7.27 5.66 7.37
C GLN A 140 7.26 6.97 8.20
N LEU A 141 6.85 8.10 7.61
CA LEU A 141 6.96 9.39 8.27
C LEU A 141 6.29 9.44 9.64
N PRO A 142 5.09 8.88 9.87
CA PRO A 142 4.48 8.90 11.21
C PRO A 142 5.33 8.24 12.28
N LEU A 143 5.99 7.12 11.95
CA LEU A 143 6.87 6.42 12.87
C LEU A 143 8.09 7.28 13.20
N ILE A 144 8.75 7.79 12.16
CA ILE A 144 10.01 8.52 12.31
C ILE A 144 9.80 9.87 12.99
N ILE A 145 8.76 10.61 12.61
CA ILE A 145 8.49 11.94 13.16
C ILE A 145 8.06 11.88 14.63
N ASN A 146 7.27 10.88 15.01
CA ASN A 146 6.88 10.68 16.41
C ASN A 146 8.05 10.25 17.30
N ALA A 147 9.00 9.49 16.74
CA ALA A 147 10.20 9.05 17.44
C ALA A 147 11.26 10.15 17.57
N ALA A 148 11.56 10.86 16.47
CA ALA A 148 12.60 11.87 16.45
C ALA A 148 12.15 13.21 17.04
N ARG A 149 10.89 13.62 16.76
CA ARG A 149 10.33 14.93 17.14
C ARG A 149 11.20 16.13 16.71
N ASP A 150 11.89 15.97 15.58
CA ASP A 150 12.79 16.95 15.01
C ASP A 150 12.59 16.99 13.49
N ASN A 151 11.92 18.05 13.03
CA ASN A 151 11.63 18.24 11.61
C ASN A 151 12.91 18.53 10.81
N ASP A 152 13.88 19.26 11.39
CA ASP A 152 15.11 19.60 10.68
C ASP A 152 15.99 18.36 10.46
N LEU A 153 16.05 17.47 11.45
CA LEU A 153 16.71 16.18 11.28
C LEU A 153 16.07 15.35 10.15
N ILE A 154 14.75 15.38 10.00
CA ILE A 154 14.04 14.56 9.02
C ILE A 154 14.09 15.15 7.60
N PHE A 155 13.89 16.46 7.49
CA PHE A 155 13.71 17.15 6.20
C PHE A 155 14.98 17.84 5.69
N ASN A 156 15.93 18.16 6.56
CA ASN A 156 17.12 18.96 6.25
C ASN A 156 18.45 18.24 6.54
N SER A 157 18.43 16.93 6.78
CA SER A 157 19.64 16.16 7.03
C SER A 157 20.63 16.17 5.85
N SER A 158 21.91 16.35 6.17
CA SER A 158 23.03 16.27 5.23
C SER A 158 23.58 14.84 5.07
N HIS A 159 22.95 13.83 5.68
CA HIS A 159 23.39 12.45 5.57
C HIS A 159 23.35 11.95 4.12
N ILE A 160 24.31 11.12 3.73
CA ILE A 160 24.31 10.45 2.42
C ILE A 160 24.43 8.96 2.67
N SER A 161 23.45 8.19 2.18
CA SER A 161 23.54 6.74 2.23
C SER A 161 24.61 6.25 1.26
N LYS A 162 25.72 5.73 1.80
CA LYS A 162 26.84 5.19 1.00
C LYS A 162 26.39 4.05 0.07
N GLU A 163 25.48 3.20 0.55
CA GLU A 163 24.96 2.07 -0.21
C GLU A 163 24.20 2.55 -1.46
N PHE A 164 23.24 3.46 -1.29
CA PHE A 164 22.48 3.99 -2.42
C PHE A 164 23.32 4.89 -3.33
N LEU A 165 24.28 5.62 -2.76
CA LEU A 165 25.24 6.40 -3.55
C LEU A 165 25.99 5.49 -4.53
N GLU A 166 26.55 4.37 -4.07
CA GLU A 166 27.26 3.41 -4.92
C GLU A 166 26.32 2.74 -5.93
N LEU A 167 25.10 2.35 -5.53
CA LEU A 167 24.12 1.79 -6.46
C LEU A 167 23.78 2.74 -7.62
N ILE A 168 23.68 4.05 -7.36
CA ILE A 168 23.44 5.05 -8.39
C ILE A 168 24.69 5.23 -9.26
N LYS A 169 25.87 5.43 -8.66
CA LYS A 169 27.13 5.65 -9.40
C LYS A 169 27.49 4.48 -10.32
N ASN A 170 27.16 3.25 -9.91
CA ASN A 170 27.45 2.03 -10.66
C ASN A 170 26.32 1.64 -11.63
N ASN A 171 25.31 2.51 -11.83
CA ASN A 171 24.14 2.25 -12.67
C ASN A 171 23.38 0.96 -12.30
N GLU A 172 23.33 0.63 -11.01
CA GLU A 172 22.67 -0.56 -10.49
C GLU A 172 21.27 -0.28 -9.94
N TYR A 173 20.98 1.00 -9.63
CA TYR A 173 19.69 1.42 -9.08
C TYR A 173 18.48 1.02 -9.94
N LEU A 174 18.59 1.16 -11.26
CA LEU A 174 17.52 0.82 -12.20
C LEU A 174 17.49 -0.67 -12.58
N LYS A 175 18.50 -1.45 -12.17
CA LYS A 175 18.55 -2.88 -12.47
C LYS A 175 17.52 -3.63 -11.62
N SER A 176 16.98 -4.69 -12.18
CA SER A 176 16.16 -5.65 -11.44
C SER A 176 16.61 -7.07 -11.78
N SER A 177 16.40 -7.98 -10.83
CA SER A 177 16.62 -9.41 -11.06
C SER A 177 15.42 -10.10 -11.72
N GLY A 178 14.30 -9.38 -11.86
CA GLY A 178 13.02 -10.01 -12.17
C GLY A 178 12.54 -10.90 -11.02
N ILE A 179 11.61 -11.80 -11.35
CA ILE A 179 11.04 -12.78 -10.41
C ILE A 179 12.04 -13.92 -10.21
N MET A 180 12.28 -14.25 -8.95
CA MET A 180 13.20 -15.30 -8.50
C MET A 180 12.50 -16.23 -7.50
N GLU A 181 12.76 -17.52 -7.63
CA GLU A 181 12.41 -18.49 -6.59
C GLU A 181 13.47 -18.50 -5.49
N THR A 182 13.01 -18.54 -4.25
CA THR A 182 13.85 -18.61 -3.05
C THR A 182 13.31 -19.70 -2.13
N PRO A 183 14.10 -20.21 -1.17
CA PRO A 183 13.59 -21.12 -0.15
C PRO A 183 12.41 -20.55 0.67
N LYS A 184 12.27 -19.22 0.72
CA LYS A 184 11.20 -18.49 1.42
C LYS A 184 9.99 -18.17 0.54
N GLY A 185 9.96 -18.63 -0.71
CA GLY A 185 8.90 -18.35 -1.68
C GLY A 185 9.40 -17.54 -2.87
N VAL A 186 8.50 -16.76 -3.48
CA VAL A 186 8.79 -16.06 -4.73
C VAL A 186 8.97 -14.56 -4.48
N LEU A 187 10.06 -14.00 -5.01
CA LEU A 187 10.52 -12.65 -4.76
C LEU A 187 10.82 -11.94 -6.09
N TRP A 188 10.48 -10.68 -6.21
CA TRP A 188 11.03 -9.79 -7.22
C TRP A 188 11.99 -8.82 -6.53
N LYS A 189 13.21 -8.65 -7.05
CA LYS A 189 14.21 -7.74 -6.45
C LYS A 189 14.61 -6.61 -7.41
N GLY A 190 14.62 -5.40 -6.88
CA GLY A 190 15.01 -4.16 -7.57
C GLY A 190 14.33 -2.95 -6.94
N PHE A 191 14.56 -1.75 -7.48
CA PHE A 191 13.96 -0.53 -6.94
C PHE A 191 12.88 0.07 -7.84
N VAL A 192 12.69 -0.44 -9.05
CA VAL A 192 11.74 0.07 -10.05
C VAL A 192 11.01 -1.09 -10.74
N LEU A 193 9.67 -1.10 -10.66
CA LEU A 193 8.79 -2.01 -11.40
C LEU A 193 7.83 -1.22 -12.25
N HIS A 194 7.78 -1.50 -13.55
CA HIS A 194 6.77 -0.94 -14.43
C HIS A 194 5.56 -1.85 -14.54
N ASN A 195 4.37 -1.25 -14.61
CA ASN A 195 3.10 -1.93 -14.86
C ASN A 195 2.78 -3.07 -13.87
N ILE A 196 2.86 -2.78 -12.58
CA ILE A 196 2.58 -3.76 -11.51
C ILE A 196 1.15 -4.36 -11.57
N ALA A 197 0.21 -3.66 -12.22
CA ALA A 197 -1.15 -4.13 -12.42
C ALA A 197 -1.27 -5.28 -13.45
N SER A 198 -0.27 -5.45 -14.34
CA SER A 198 -0.28 -6.48 -15.40
C SER A 198 0.92 -7.43 -15.36
N LEU A 199 1.80 -7.32 -14.35
CA LEU A 199 2.89 -8.26 -14.12
C LEU A 199 2.38 -9.71 -14.11
N GLU A 200 3.08 -10.63 -14.78
CA GLU A 200 2.76 -12.05 -14.68
C GLU A 200 3.14 -12.56 -13.28
N LEU A 201 2.14 -13.02 -12.53
CA LEU A 201 2.34 -13.45 -11.14
C LEU A 201 2.50 -14.98 -11.05
N PRO A 202 3.49 -15.46 -10.30
CA PRO A 202 3.74 -16.88 -10.13
C PRO A 202 2.77 -17.48 -9.10
N HIS A 203 2.60 -18.79 -9.20
CA HIS A 203 2.01 -19.59 -8.12
C HIS A 203 3.08 -19.90 -7.08
N SER A 204 2.73 -19.83 -5.80
CA SER A 204 3.60 -20.29 -4.73
C SER A 204 2.79 -20.88 -3.60
N LYS A 205 3.41 -21.76 -2.79
CA LYS A 205 2.78 -22.32 -1.59
C LYS A 205 2.29 -21.23 -0.64
N TYR A 206 3.08 -20.16 -0.48
CA TYR A 206 2.71 -19.04 0.39
C TYR A 206 1.42 -18.38 -0.10
N PHE A 207 1.37 -17.88 -1.34
CA PHE A 207 0.20 -17.17 -1.85
C PHE A 207 -1.01 -18.09 -2.04
N GLY A 208 -0.82 -19.34 -2.48
CA GLY A 208 -1.88 -20.33 -2.59
C GLY A 208 -2.52 -20.69 -1.24
N SER A 209 -1.77 -20.57 -0.13
CA SER A 209 -2.34 -20.81 1.20
C SER A 209 -3.35 -19.73 1.64
N ARG A 210 -3.29 -18.54 1.03
CA ARG A 210 -4.12 -17.36 1.34
C ARG A 210 -5.48 -17.37 0.64
N GLY A 211 -5.66 -18.23 -0.35
CA GLY A 211 -6.93 -18.40 -1.04
C GLY A 211 -6.81 -19.24 -2.30
N THR A 212 -7.91 -19.86 -2.69
CA THR A 212 -7.93 -20.76 -3.85
C THR A 212 -7.46 -20.04 -5.13
N GLY A 213 -6.48 -20.62 -5.82
CA GLY A 213 -5.91 -20.07 -7.05
C GLY A 213 -5.18 -18.72 -6.91
N THR A 214 -4.93 -18.26 -5.68
CA THR A 214 -4.26 -16.97 -5.43
C THR A 214 -2.80 -17.03 -5.90
N ARG A 215 -2.38 -15.96 -6.57
CA ARG A 215 -1.01 -15.74 -7.04
C ARG A 215 -0.41 -14.52 -6.38
N GLY A 216 0.92 -14.40 -6.45
CA GLY A 216 1.58 -13.21 -5.93
C GLY A 216 3.09 -13.30 -5.94
N VAL A 217 3.70 -12.18 -5.58
CA VAL A 217 5.15 -12.03 -5.46
C VAL A 217 5.47 -11.04 -4.34
N ASN A 218 6.45 -11.37 -3.51
CA ASN A 218 7.01 -10.40 -2.57
C ASN A 218 7.98 -9.47 -3.31
N LEU A 219 8.10 -8.22 -2.89
CA LEU A 219 9.00 -7.24 -3.48
C LEU A 219 10.13 -6.93 -2.51
N ASP A 220 11.36 -7.24 -2.91
CA ASP A 220 12.58 -6.76 -2.25
C ASP A 220 12.98 -5.42 -2.88
N LEU A 221 12.52 -4.35 -2.23
CA LEU A 221 12.84 -2.97 -2.53
C LEU A 221 14.02 -2.47 -1.67
N GLY A 222 14.83 -3.37 -1.11
CA GLY A 222 15.85 -3.05 -0.11
C GLY A 222 15.29 -2.86 1.31
N PRO A 223 16.13 -2.39 2.26
CA PRO A 223 15.75 -2.22 3.67
C PRO A 223 14.59 -1.23 3.84
N GLY A 224 13.73 -1.38 4.86
CA GLY A 224 12.65 -0.42 5.13
C GLY A 224 11.25 -0.96 4.87
N LEU A 225 10.44 -0.17 4.16
CA LEU A 225 9.10 -0.59 3.72
C LEU A 225 9.17 -1.88 2.90
N MET A 226 8.37 -2.85 3.31
CA MET A 226 8.20 -4.13 2.63
C MET A 226 6.94 -4.08 1.78
N ALA A 227 6.92 -4.82 0.67
CA ALA A 227 5.75 -4.85 -0.19
C ALA A 227 5.52 -6.22 -0.82
N HIS A 228 4.27 -6.49 -1.20
CA HIS A 228 3.93 -7.63 -2.02
C HIS A 228 2.76 -7.31 -2.94
N ILE A 229 2.72 -7.97 -4.09
CA ILE A 229 1.56 -7.95 -5.00
C ILE A 229 0.84 -9.27 -4.85
N SER A 230 -0.48 -9.22 -4.71
CA SER A 230 -1.28 -10.43 -4.70
C SER A 230 -2.53 -10.31 -5.55
N GLU A 231 -2.92 -11.43 -6.14
CA GLU A 231 -4.02 -11.52 -7.08
C GLU A 231 -4.90 -12.72 -6.75
N MET A 232 -6.21 -12.51 -6.74
CA MET A 232 -7.21 -13.56 -6.63
C MET A 232 -7.95 -13.73 -7.96
N PRO A 233 -8.27 -14.98 -8.37
CA PRO A 233 -9.03 -15.25 -9.58
C PRO A 233 -10.38 -14.53 -9.66
N ALA A 234 -10.94 -14.49 -10.87
CA ALA A 234 -12.30 -14.03 -11.09
C ALA A 234 -13.29 -14.80 -10.20
N PHE A 235 -14.22 -14.07 -9.59
CA PHE A 235 -15.33 -14.65 -8.82
C PHE A 235 -14.91 -15.60 -7.67
N THR A 236 -13.76 -15.33 -7.05
CA THR A 236 -13.31 -15.99 -5.83
C THR A 236 -13.01 -14.98 -4.73
N TYR A 237 -12.73 -15.46 -3.52
CA TYR A 237 -12.30 -14.64 -2.40
C TYR A 237 -11.21 -15.31 -1.58
N LYS A 238 -10.43 -14.51 -0.85
CA LYS A 238 -9.33 -14.98 0.00
C LYS A 238 -9.81 -15.47 1.35
N LYS A 239 -8.98 -16.23 2.06
CA LYS A 239 -9.23 -16.60 3.46
C LYS A 239 -9.11 -15.38 4.36
N ALA A 240 -9.94 -15.34 5.39
CA ALA A 240 -9.85 -14.33 6.43
C ALA A 240 -8.58 -14.52 7.26
N HIS A 241 -7.99 -13.42 7.71
CA HIS A 241 -6.85 -13.46 8.61
C HIS A 241 -6.70 -12.15 9.38
N VAL A 242 -5.83 -12.18 10.38
CA VAL A 242 -5.47 -11.03 11.20
C VAL A 242 -3.95 -10.97 11.33
N HIS A 243 -3.41 -9.75 11.40
CA HIS A 243 -2.01 -9.47 11.67
C HIS A 243 -1.89 -8.14 12.46
N GLY A 244 -0.65 -7.75 12.79
CA GLY A 244 -0.37 -6.43 13.40
C GLY A 244 -0.78 -5.26 12.51
N PRO A 245 -0.64 -4.00 12.97
CA PRO A 245 -1.00 -2.84 12.17
C PRO A 245 -0.01 -2.62 11.02
N SER A 246 -0.26 -1.59 10.20
CA SER A 246 0.37 -1.41 8.89
C SER A 246 -0.21 -2.39 7.84
N ALA A 247 0.33 -2.39 6.61
CA ALA A 247 -0.26 -2.98 5.40
C ALA A 247 -1.29 -2.08 4.72
N THR A 248 -0.80 -0.94 4.22
CA THR A 248 -1.51 -0.12 3.26
C THR A 248 -1.77 -0.91 1.98
N ILE A 249 -3.04 -1.09 1.60
CA ILE A 249 -3.48 -1.87 0.43
C ILE A 249 -4.00 -0.93 -0.64
N LEU A 250 -3.36 -0.94 -1.81
CA LEU A 250 -3.80 -0.26 -3.03
C LEU A 250 -4.40 -1.26 -4.01
N ILE A 251 -5.65 -1.05 -4.42
CA ILE A 251 -6.28 -1.85 -5.49
C ILE A 251 -5.73 -1.42 -6.85
N LEU A 252 -5.19 -2.38 -7.59
CA LEU A 252 -4.59 -2.18 -8.92
C LEU A 252 -5.52 -2.59 -10.06
N LYS A 253 -6.33 -3.65 -9.84
CA LYS A 253 -7.19 -4.26 -10.86
C LYS A 253 -8.38 -4.97 -10.22
N GLY A 254 -9.48 -5.08 -10.98
CA GLY A 254 -10.69 -5.80 -10.59
C GLY A 254 -11.66 -4.94 -9.79
N GLU A 255 -12.81 -5.53 -9.47
CA GLU A 255 -13.85 -4.93 -8.62
C GLU A 255 -14.22 -5.92 -7.53
N GLY A 256 -14.50 -5.41 -6.34
CA GLY A 256 -14.72 -6.26 -5.19
C GLY A 256 -15.07 -5.49 -3.94
N TYR A 257 -14.96 -6.21 -2.82
CA TYR A 257 -15.08 -5.60 -1.52
C TYR A 257 -14.16 -6.28 -0.52
N SER A 258 -13.95 -5.62 0.61
CA SER A 258 -13.26 -6.18 1.76
C SER A 258 -14.11 -6.05 3.00
N LEU A 259 -14.08 -7.10 3.82
CA LEU A 259 -14.69 -7.13 5.12
C LEU A 259 -13.57 -7.02 6.15
N MET A 260 -13.74 -6.15 7.13
CA MET A 260 -12.82 -5.99 8.26
C MET A 260 -13.64 -5.99 9.54
N TRP A 261 -13.22 -6.74 10.57
CA TRP A 261 -13.97 -6.82 11.81
C TRP A 261 -13.08 -7.09 13.01
N TYR A 262 -13.61 -6.77 14.19
CA TYR A 262 -12.91 -6.92 15.46
C TYR A 262 -13.72 -7.68 16.51
N GLY A 263 -13.00 -8.41 17.36
CA GLY A 263 -13.52 -8.98 18.60
C GLY A 263 -14.10 -10.39 18.55
N SER A 264 -14.19 -11.01 17.38
CA SER A 264 -14.50 -12.42 17.23
C SER A 264 -13.82 -12.97 15.99
N THR A 265 -13.51 -14.27 15.99
CA THR A 265 -13.10 -14.99 14.76
C THR A 265 -14.26 -15.09 13.76
N LYS A 266 -15.50 -14.93 14.22
CA LYS A 266 -16.69 -14.97 13.38
C LYS A 266 -17.21 -13.57 13.07
N TRP A 267 -17.50 -13.33 11.80
CA TRP A 267 -18.06 -12.07 11.32
C TRP A 267 -19.40 -11.74 11.99
N SER A 268 -20.32 -12.70 12.12
CA SER A 268 -21.65 -12.52 12.70
C SER A 268 -21.62 -12.06 14.16
N GLU A 269 -20.62 -12.53 14.91
CA GLU A 269 -20.44 -12.27 16.35
C GLU A 269 -19.54 -11.05 16.65
N ALA A 270 -18.90 -10.47 15.63
CA ALA A 270 -18.03 -9.30 15.81
C ALA A 270 -18.84 -8.06 16.26
N TRP A 271 -18.26 -7.25 17.15
CA TRP A 271 -18.92 -6.04 17.68
C TRP A 271 -18.55 -4.77 16.92
N GLU A 272 -17.53 -4.83 16.07
CA GLU A 272 -17.18 -3.76 15.13
C GLU A 272 -16.88 -4.37 13.76
N LYS A 273 -17.47 -3.78 12.70
CA LYS A 273 -17.45 -4.32 11.33
C LYS A 273 -17.41 -3.18 10.33
N VAL A 274 -16.62 -3.34 9.29
CA VAL A 274 -16.51 -2.42 8.17
C VAL A 274 -16.53 -3.23 6.87
N LYS A 275 -17.33 -2.77 5.90
CA LYS A 275 -17.30 -3.26 4.51
C LYS A 275 -16.84 -2.13 3.62
N ILE A 276 -15.82 -2.39 2.80
CA ILE A 276 -15.27 -1.44 1.82
C ILE A 276 -15.51 -2.03 0.45
N ASP A 277 -16.43 -1.44 -0.31
CA ASP A 277 -16.55 -1.71 -1.75
C ASP A 277 -15.46 -0.94 -2.48
N TRP A 278 -14.69 -1.62 -3.33
CA TRP A 278 -13.51 -1.04 -3.97
C TRP A 278 -13.43 -1.33 -5.46
N LYS A 279 -12.73 -0.42 -6.14
CA LYS A 279 -12.31 -0.46 -7.54
C LYS A 279 -10.84 0.01 -7.63
N PRO A 280 -10.17 -0.05 -8.79
CA PRO A 280 -8.78 0.38 -8.90
C PRO A 280 -8.57 1.82 -8.45
N GLY A 281 -7.52 2.07 -7.67
CA GLY A 281 -7.21 3.37 -7.04
C GLY A 281 -7.69 3.52 -5.60
N PHE A 282 -8.48 2.57 -5.07
CA PHE A 282 -8.83 2.57 -3.65
C PHE A 282 -7.63 2.21 -2.79
N LEU A 283 -7.46 2.96 -1.70
CA LEU A 283 -6.49 2.71 -0.65
C LEU A 283 -7.23 2.41 0.66
N PHE A 284 -6.83 1.35 1.36
CA PHE A 284 -7.33 1.03 2.69
C PHE A 284 -6.28 0.31 3.52
N ILE A 285 -6.49 0.22 4.83
CA ILE A 285 -5.58 -0.46 5.75
C ILE A 285 -6.40 -1.23 6.79
N PRO A 286 -6.12 -2.53 7.02
CA PRO A 286 -6.68 -3.25 8.15
C PRO A 286 -6.08 -2.70 9.47
N PRO A 287 -6.90 -2.33 10.46
CA PRO A 287 -6.37 -1.92 11.77
C PRO A 287 -5.71 -3.06 12.56
N ASP A 288 -4.92 -2.72 13.58
CA ASP A 288 -4.28 -3.72 14.47
C ASP A 288 -5.30 -4.72 15.01
N LYS A 289 -5.01 -6.02 14.82
CA LYS A 289 -5.83 -7.14 15.31
C LYS A 289 -7.23 -7.23 14.72
N TRP A 290 -7.50 -6.56 13.60
CA TRP A 290 -8.75 -6.75 12.86
C TRP A 290 -8.61 -7.93 11.90
N PHE A 291 -9.54 -8.86 11.99
CA PHE A 291 -9.72 -9.85 10.95
C PHE A 291 -10.15 -9.14 9.68
N HIS A 292 -9.61 -9.57 8.55
CA HIS A 292 -9.96 -9.01 7.26
C HIS A 292 -9.90 -10.05 6.13
N GLN A 293 -10.73 -9.81 5.12
CA GLN A 293 -10.94 -10.73 4.00
C GLN A 293 -11.29 -9.94 2.73
N HIS A 294 -10.83 -10.41 1.57
CA HIS A 294 -10.97 -9.72 0.29
C HIS A 294 -11.71 -10.58 -0.73
N PHE A 295 -12.67 -9.98 -1.43
CA PHE A 295 -13.61 -10.66 -2.31
C PHE A 295 -13.59 -10.03 -3.71
N ASN A 296 -13.41 -10.85 -4.74
CA ASN A 296 -13.49 -10.41 -6.14
C ASN A 296 -14.87 -10.73 -6.69
N VAL A 297 -15.61 -9.71 -7.13
CA VAL A 297 -16.93 -9.86 -7.76
C VAL A 297 -16.89 -9.65 -9.28
N SER A 298 -15.69 -9.44 -9.84
CA SER A 298 -15.48 -9.17 -11.26
C SER A 298 -15.06 -10.40 -12.06
N ALA A 299 -15.30 -10.35 -13.37
CA ALA A 299 -14.90 -11.39 -14.33
C ALA A 299 -13.38 -11.41 -14.61
N GLU A 300 -12.67 -10.38 -14.16
CA GLU A 300 -11.21 -10.31 -14.23
C GLU A 300 -10.59 -10.68 -12.87
N PRO A 301 -9.32 -11.09 -12.83
CA PRO A 301 -8.60 -11.21 -11.57
C PRO A 301 -8.56 -9.86 -10.82
N ALA A 302 -8.76 -9.91 -9.51
CA ALA A 302 -8.57 -8.74 -8.65
C ALA A 302 -7.17 -8.75 -8.07
N ARG A 303 -6.48 -7.62 -8.18
CA ARG A 303 -5.07 -7.47 -7.81
C ARG A 303 -4.87 -6.26 -6.93
N TYR A 304 -4.04 -6.43 -5.90
CA TYR A 304 -3.67 -5.35 -5.01
C TYR A 304 -2.16 -5.38 -4.69
N LEU A 305 -1.64 -4.20 -4.39
CA LEU A 305 -0.33 -3.99 -3.80
C LEU A 305 -0.53 -3.74 -2.30
N ALA A 306 0.20 -4.48 -1.46
CA ALA A 306 0.29 -4.18 -0.04
C ALA A 306 1.68 -3.64 0.26
N ILE A 307 1.76 -2.54 1.02
CA ILE A 307 2.99 -1.93 1.51
C ILE A 307 2.90 -1.86 3.03
N HIS A 308 3.90 -2.36 3.74
CA HIS A 308 3.90 -2.38 5.20
C HIS A 308 5.24 -1.97 5.79
N SER A 309 5.17 -1.34 6.96
CA SER A 309 6.29 -1.08 7.84
C SER A 309 6.90 -2.41 8.31
N PRO A 310 8.24 -2.52 8.37
CA PRO A 310 8.91 -3.71 8.87
C PRO A 310 8.56 -3.98 10.35
N ILE A 311 8.18 -2.95 11.12
CA ILE A 311 7.73 -3.10 12.51
C ILE A 311 6.33 -3.73 12.57
N GLY A 312 5.44 -3.40 11.63
CA GLY A 312 4.13 -4.06 11.51
C GLY A 312 4.26 -5.57 11.25
N HIS A 313 5.30 -5.95 10.50
CA HIS A 313 5.65 -7.35 10.24
C HIS A 313 6.17 -8.10 11.49
N ILE A 314 6.79 -7.41 12.47
CA ILE A 314 7.11 -8.02 13.78
C ILE A 314 5.81 -8.43 14.51
N GLY A 315 4.70 -7.73 14.24
CA GLY A 315 3.35 -8.10 14.69
C GLY A 315 2.78 -9.39 14.06
N GLU A 316 3.41 -9.97 13.04
CA GLU A 316 3.02 -11.28 12.49
C GLU A 316 3.19 -12.44 13.49
N GLN A 317 3.84 -12.22 14.64
CA GLN A 317 3.79 -13.17 15.76
C GLN A 317 2.35 -13.46 16.24
N ASN A 318 1.38 -12.60 15.90
CA ASN A 318 -0.06 -12.79 16.16
C ASN A 318 -0.86 -13.12 14.88
N PHE A 319 -0.20 -13.59 13.83
CA PHE A 319 -0.88 -13.97 12.60
C PHE A 319 -1.81 -15.16 12.84
N ILE A 320 -3.10 -14.97 12.53
CA ILE A 320 -4.10 -16.05 12.57
C ILE A 320 -4.83 -16.03 11.25
N GLN A 321 -4.89 -17.18 10.58
CA GLN A 321 -5.70 -17.40 9.39
C GLN A 321 -6.89 -18.29 9.76
N ILE A 322 -8.07 -17.96 9.22
CA ILE A 322 -9.26 -18.78 9.31
C ILE A 322 -9.37 -19.58 8.02
N GLU A 323 -9.34 -20.91 8.11
CA GLU A 323 -9.53 -21.77 6.96
C GLU A 323 -10.97 -21.67 6.43
N TYR A 324 -11.19 -21.92 5.14
CA TYR A 324 -12.54 -21.83 4.56
C TYR A 324 -13.56 -22.73 5.26
N TYR A 325 -13.15 -23.91 5.74
CA TYR A 325 -14.04 -24.81 6.49
C TYR A 325 -14.30 -24.36 7.95
N GLU A 326 -13.57 -23.34 8.43
CA GLU A 326 -13.74 -22.73 9.76
C GLU A 326 -14.38 -21.35 9.68
N GLU A 327 -14.57 -20.81 8.48
CA GLU A 327 -15.14 -19.47 8.30
C GLU A 327 -16.60 -19.41 8.77
N ASP A 328 -17.01 -18.22 9.20
CA ASP A 328 -18.41 -17.97 9.51
C ASP A 328 -19.27 -18.21 8.26
N PRO A 329 -20.27 -19.12 8.28
CA PRO A 329 -21.13 -19.38 7.13
C PRO A 329 -21.82 -18.14 6.56
N GLU A 330 -21.97 -17.08 7.35
CA GLU A 330 -22.49 -15.79 6.90
C GLU A 330 -21.61 -15.15 5.81
N ILE A 331 -20.29 -15.31 5.89
CA ILE A 331 -19.34 -14.79 4.88
C ILE A 331 -19.67 -15.35 3.50
N ARG A 332 -19.78 -16.67 3.41
CA ARG A 332 -20.11 -17.36 2.15
C ARG A 332 -21.48 -16.92 1.63
N LYS A 333 -22.49 -16.84 2.51
CA LYS A 333 -23.84 -16.38 2.14
C LYS A 333 -23.83 -14.96 1.59
N MET A 334 -23.11 -14.04 2.25
CA MET A 334 -22.96 -12.65 1.78
C MET A 334 -22.33 -12.60 0.39
N TYR A 335 -21.27 -13.39 0.16
CA TYR A 335 -20.62 -13.42 -1.14
C TYR A 335 -21.52 -14.01 -2.24
N GLU A 336 -22.17 -15.15 -1.99
CA GLU A 336 -23.11 -15.75 -2.93
C GLU A 336 -24.29 -14.81 -3.24
N TYR A 337 -24.79 -14.08 -2.24
CA TYR A 337 -25.81 -13.05 -2.43
C TYR A 337 -25.33 -11.89 -3.30
N GLU A 338 -24.12 -11.36 -3.06
CA GLU A 338 -23.53 -10.29 -3.88
C GLU A 338 -23.30 -10.74 -5.33
N MET A 339 -22.90 -11.99 -5.54
CA MET A 339 -22.80 -12.59 -6.88
C MET A 339 -24.19 -12.70 -7.55
N SER A 340 -25.20 -13.17 -6.81
CA SER A 340 -26.55 -13.35 -7.34
C SER A 340 -27.21 -12.03 -7.79
N LYS A 341 -27.00 -10.93 -7.05
CA LYS A 341 -27.46 -9.57 -7.43
C LYS A 341 -26.96 -9.14 -8.82
N ARG A 342 -25.80 -9.66 -9.23
CA ARG A 342 -25.14 -9.37 -10.50
C ARG A 342 -25.50 -10.39 -11.60
N GLY A 343 -26.36 -11.37 -11.30
CA GLY A 343 -26.66 -12.48 -12.20
C GLY A 343 -25.49 -13.45 -12.38
N LEU A 344 -24.54 -13.46 -11.44
CA LEU A 344 -23.31 -14.25 -11.50
C LEU A 344 -23.33 -15.37 -10.43
N LYS A 345 -22.40 -16.32 -10.57
CA LYS A 345 -22.19 -17.40 -9.60
C LYS A 345 -20.77 -17.37 -9.07
N SER A 346 -20.63 -17.65 -7.77
CA SER A 346 -19.34 -17.87 -7.12
C SER A 346 -18.57 -19.00 -7.81
N GLN A 347 -17.26 -18.83 -8.00
CA GLN A 347 -16.33 -19.86 -8.47
C GLN A 347 -15.65 -20.59 -7.30
N MET A 348 -16.10 -20.34 -6.07
CA MET A 348 -15.64 -21.07 -4.90
C MET A 348 -16.16 -22.50 -4.92
N LYS A 349 -15.24 -23.45 -4.86
CA LYS A 349 -15.53 -24.88 -4.87
C LYS A 349 -16.15 -25.33 -3.54
N PRO A 350 -17.28 -26.07 -3.51
CA PRO A 350 -17.92 -26.52 -2.27
C PRO A 350 -17.01 -27.30 -1.33
N GLU A 351 -16.04 -28.02 -1.87
CA GLU A 351 -15.07 -28.84 -1.12
C GLU A 351 -14.15 -27.99 -0.23
N LEU A 352 -13.97 -26.70 -0.55
CA LEU A 352 -13.17 -25.78 0.28
C LEU A 352 -13.75 -25.61 1.70
N TYR A 353 -15.06 -25.80 1.85
CA TYR A 353 -15.78 -25.62 3.11
C TYR A 353 -15.92 -26.91 3.93
N GLN A 354 -15.24 -27.98 3.50
CA GLN A 354 -15.24 -29.26 4.20
C GLN A 354 -13.86 -29.48 4.83
N LYS A 355 -13.84 -29.89 6.10
CA LYS A 355 -12.60 -30.30 6.75
C LYS A 355 -12.23 -31.68 6.19
N MET A 356 -11.17 -31.73 5.40
CA MET A 356 -10.63 -32.98 4.82
C MET A 356 -10.05 -33.91 5.89
#